data_AF-A0AAE0T3K6-F1
#
_entry.id   AF-A0AAE0T3K6-F1
#
_cell.length_a   1.000
_cell.length_b   1.000
_cell.length_c   1.000
_cell.angle_alpha   90.00
_cell.angle_beta   90.00
_cell.angle_gamma   90.00
#
_symmetry.space_group_name_H-M   'P 1'
#
loop_
_entity.id
_entity.type
_entity.pdbx_description
1 polymer ?
#
loop_
_entity_poly.entity_id
_entity_poly.type
_entity_poly.pdbx_seq_one_letter_code
_entity_poly.pdbx_strand_id
1 'polypeptide(L)'
;MWQYYLEIFKLSPDPYGRLVEVEPLKPIHTQLISETDLHYATYTPKEPGMYSVLLETRDMANNSKIARRLFLYDNVSRVEIDKTNEHKIYISSATSVSGYLWQAFPDVITVVWSGHFVNKIHRENKLLNEVLPYPIQFAEVEADGILSSRKYVFNGLDDQEGMRSISQITNFNGIVRFEVYLDVKNSLNLPNDTWKAVSPLAENFTFQESLFDVTKLKVWVRAYDVMGNSAYDFAELKMDGTPPVLGTPDFKTNIQNGTYKYCSRGHTNLVR
;
A
#
# COMPACT_ATOMS: atom_id res chain seq x y z
N MET A 1 -9.09 47.17 3.75
CA MET A 1 -9.09 46.00 4.65
C MET A 1 -9.46 44.81 3.81
N TRP A 2 -8.60 43.80 3.78
CA TRP A 2 -8.82 42.57 3.02
C TRP A 2 -9.62 41.59 3.86
N GLN A 3 -10.45 40.77 3.21
CA GLN A 3 -11.20 39.72 3.88
C GLN A 3 -10.74 38.37 3.36
N TYR A 4 -10.52 37.44 4.28
CA TYR A 4 -10.16 36.07 3.98
C TYR A 4 -11.33 35.17 4.34
N TYR A 5 -11.74 34.32 3.41
CA TYR A 5 -12.79 33.34 3.63
C TYR A 5 -12.21 31.94 3.41
N LEU A 6 -12.20 31.16 4.48
CA LEU A 6 -11.67 29.80 4.48
C LEU A 6 -12.85 28.82 4.40
N GLU A 7 -12.73 27.84 3.51
CA GLU A 7 -13.71 26.79 3.33
C GLU A 7 -13.00 25.44 3.32
N ILE A 8 -13.59 24.44 3.98
CA ILE A 8 -13.04 23.09 4.01
C ILE A 8 -14.06 22.13 3.42
N PHE A 9 -13.58 21.21 2.60
CA PHE A 9 -14.36 20.13 2.00
C PHE A 9 -13.71 18.79 2.34
N LYS A 10 -14.54 17.79 2.65
CA LYS A 10 -14.11 16.39 2.62
C LYS A 10 -14.27 15.89 1.20
N LEU A 11 -13.21 15.35 0.63
CA LEU A 11 -13.24 14.77 -0.72
C LEU A 11 -13.84 13.38 -0.69
N SER A 12 -14.44 12.98 -1.81
CA SER A 12 -14.92 11.61 -2.01
C SER A 12 -14.53 11.11 -3.40
N PRO A 13 -14.35 9.79 -3.57
CA PRO A 13 -14.04 9.23 -4.88
C PRO A 13 -15.24 9.38 -5.84
N ASP A 14 -14.95 9.79 -7.07
CA ASP A 14 -15.85 9.69 -8.22
C ASP A 14 -15.98 8.22 -8.68
N PRO A 15 -16.83 7.91 -9.67
CA PRO A 15 -16.98 6.54 -10.19
C PRO A 15 -15.69 5.91 -10.75
N TYR A 16 -14.66 6.72 -11.06
CA TYR A 16 -13.35 6.26 -11.52
C TYR A 16 -12.32 6.22 -10.37
N GLY A 17 -12.73 6.52 -9.14
CA GLY A 17 -11.90 6.51 -7.94
C GLY A 17 -11.07 7.78 -7.74
N ARG A 18 -11.28 8.84 -8.52
CA ARG A 18 -10.56 10.12 -8.38
C ARG A 18 -11.26 10.99 -7.36
N LEU A 19 -10.52 11.73 -6.56
CA LEU A 19 -11.10 12.48 -5.45
C LEU A 19 -11.64 13.83 -5.91
N VAL A 20 -12.85 14.17 -5.46
CA VAL A 20 -13.57 15.40 -5.83
C VAL A 20 -14.31 16.01 -4.63
N GLU A 21 -14.51 17.32 -4.68
CA GLU A 21 -15.52 18.02 -3.88
C GLU A 21 -16.92 17.74 -4.47
N VAL A 22 -17.66 16.78 -3.90
CA VAL A 22 -18.97 16.33 -4.44
C VAL A 22 -20.02 17.44 -4.46
N GLU A 23 -20.09 18.22 -3.38
CA GLU A 23 -20.95 19.41 -3.27
C GLU A 23 -20.05 20.66 -3.14
N PRO A 24 -19.47 21.19 -4.24
CA PRO A 24 -18.43 22.22 -4.20
C PRO A 24 -18.90 23.57 -3.65
N LEU A 25 -20.21 23.79 -3.51
CA LEU A 25 -20.80 24.98 -2.89
C LEU A 25 -21.21 24.78 -1.42
N LYS A 26 -20.97 23.59 -0.86
CA LYS A 26 -21.41 23.22 0.49
C LYS A 26 -20.23 22.71 1.32
N PRO A 27 -19.33 23.62 1.75
CA PRO A 27 -18.22 23.26 2.61
C PRO A 27 -18.71 22.68 3.94
N ILE A 28 -17.93 21.77 4.51
CA ILE A 28 -18.19 21.19 5.84
C ILE A 28 -17.81 22.15 6.97
N HIS A 29 -16.98 23.15 6.67
CA HIS A 29 -16.57 24.19 7.60
C HIS A 29 -16.26 25.48 6.84
N THR A 30 -16.64 26.61 7.42
CA THR A 30 -16.35 27.94 6.90
C THR A 30 -15.87 28.85 8.02
N GLN A 31 -14.95 29.75 7.69
CA GLN A 31 -14.45 30.74 8.63
C GLN A 31 -14.11 32.05 7.91
N LEU A 32 -14.65 33.16 8.41
CA LEU A 32 -14.22 34.49 8.02
C LEU A 32 -13.04 34.90 8.90
N ILE A 33 -11.94 35.31 8.27
CA ILE A 33 -10.72 35.75 8.95
C ILE A 33 -10.52 37.22 8.59
N SER A 34 -10.52 38.07 9.62
CA SER A 34 -10.23 39.50 9.50
C SER A 34 -8.72 39.73 9.47
N GLU A 35 -8.29 40.81 8.83
CA GLU A 35 -6.89 41.24 8.81
C GLU A 35 -6.32 41.51 10.23
N THR A 36 -7.17 41.86 11.19
CA THR A 36 -6.80 42.12 12.58
C THR A 36 -6.69 40.86 13.45
N ASP A 37 -7.26 39.73 13.00
CA ASP A 37 -7.25 38.44 13.70
C ASP A 37 -6.51 37.37 12.87
N LEU A 38 -5.25 37.66 12.48
CA LEU A 38 -4.32 36.67 11.89
C LEU A 38 -3.90 35.57 12.89
N HIS A 39 -4.80 35.14 13.77
CA HIS A 39 -4.65 33.90 14.51
C HIS A 39 -4.82 32.74 13.53
N TYR A 40 -4.00 31.70 13.72
CA TYR A 40 -4.09 30.47 12.94
C TYR A 40 -5.52 29.93 12.96
N ALA A 41 -6.17 29.87 11.80
CA ALA A 41 -7.41 29.11 11.66
C ALA A 41 -7.10 27.63 11.87
N THR A 42 -7.66 27.04 12.92
CA THR A 42 -7.47 25.62 13.23
C THR A 42 -8.74 24.84 12.94
N TYR A 43 -8.60 23.80 12.15
CA TYR A 43 -9.67 22.82 11.94
C TYR A 43 -9.12 21.42 12.19
N THR A 44 -9.81 20.65 13.04
CA THR A 44 -9.53 19.23 13.27
C THR A 44 -10.65 18.42 12.65
N PRO A 45 -10.36 17.62 11.60
CA PRO A 45 -11.38 16.75 11.03
C PRO A 45 -11.89 15.72 12.04
N LYS A 46 -13.16 15.36 11.94
CA LYS A 46 -13.81 14.39 12.83
C LYS A 46 -13.53 12.93 12.43
N GLU A 47 -13.09 12.72 11.20
CA GLU A 47 -12.93 11.40 10.61
C GLU A 47 -11.76 11.38 9.62
N PRO A 48 -11.13 10.21 9.41
CA PRO A 48 -10.12 10.05 8.37
C PRO A 48 -10.65 10.42 6.98
N GLY A 49 -9.79 11.00 6.17
CA GLY A 49 -10.13 11.36 4.81
C GLY A 49 -9.12 12.27 4.15
N MET A 50 -9.42 12.56 2.88
CA MET A 50 -8.72 13.56 2.11
C MET A 50 -9.54 14.85 2.15
N TYR A 51 -8.90 15.97 2.46
CA TYR A 51 -9.55 17.26 2.63
C TYR A 51 -8.96 18.30 1.70
N SER A 52 -9.82 19.23 1.29
CA SER A 52 -9.49 20.38 0.47
C SER A 52 -9.82 21.64 1.25
N VAL A 53 -8.87 22.57 1.28
CA VAL A 53 -8.99 23.88 1.93
C VAL A 53 -8.93 24.93 0.85
N LEU A 54 -10.02 25.66 0.67
CA LEU A 54 -10.07 26.84 -0.17
C LEU A 54 -9.86 28.07 0.69
N LEU A 55 -8.93 28.93 0.28
CA LEU A 55 -8.74 30.25 0.84
C LEU A 55 -9.08 31.28 -0.23
N GLU A 56 -10.20 31.96 -0.05
CA GLU A 56 -10.61 33.10 -0.87
C GLU A 56 -10.13 34.39 -0.22
N THR A 57 -9.46 35.25 -1.00
CA THR A 57 -9.05 36.59 -0.58
C THR A 57 -9.85 37.61 -1.38
N ARG A 58 -10.57 38.50 -0.69
CA ARG A 58 -11.32 39.61 -1.30
C ARG A 58 -10.69 40.95 -0.97
N ASP A 59 -10.58 41.79 -1.99
CA ASP A 59 -10.17 43.18 -1.87
C ASP A 59 -11.36 44.13 -1.65
N MET A 60 -11.07 45.40 -1.36
CA MET A 60 -12.11 46.41 -1.13
C MET A 60 -12.91 46.78 -2.39
N ALA A 61 -12.41 46.42 -3.58
CA ALA A 61 -13.08 46.59 -4.87
C ALA A 61 -13.86 45.33 -5.27
N ASN A 62 -14.02 44.36 -4.36
CA ASN A 62 -14.70 43.08 -4.55
C ASN A 62 -14.04 42.16 -5.59
N ASN A 63 -12.73 42.32 -5.85
CA ASN A 63 -11.96 41.32 -6.61
C ASN A 63 -11.59 40.15 -5.68
N SER A 64 -11.83 38.93 -6.14
CA SER A 64 -11.53 37.71 -5.40
C SER A 64 -10.45 36.85 -6.09
N LYS A 65 -9.56 36.26 -5.31
CA LYS A 65 -8.70 35.14 -5.74
C LYS A 65 -8.85 33.97 -4.79
N ILE A 66 -8.72 32.76 -5.31
CA ILE A 66 -8.87 31.53 -4.53
C ILE A 66 -7.63 30.66 -4.73
N ALA A 67 -7.06 30.23 -3.61
CA ALA A 67 -6.04 29.18 -3.57
C ALA A 67 -6.62 27.92 -2.92
N ARG A 68 -6.13 26.76 -3.33
CA ARG A 68 -6.52 25.46 -2.77
C ARG A 68 -5.30 24.72 -2.23
N ARG A 69 -5.43 24.17 -1.03
CA ARG A 69 -4.47 23.24 -0.43
C ARG A 69 -5.16 21.95 -0.02
N LEU A 70 -4.39 20.88 0.00
CA LEU A 70 -4.85 19.52 0.20
C LEU A 70 -4.13 18.93 1.42
N PHE A 71 -4.88 18.24 2.27
CA PHE A 71 -4.26 17.47 3.35
C PHE A 71 -4.98 16.14 3.60
N LEU A 72 -4.17 15.11 3.82
CA LEU A 72 -4.65 13.82 4.28
C LEU A 72 -4.70 13.85 5.80
N TYR A 73 -5.85 13.50 6.37
CA TYR A 73 -5.99 13.29 7.81
C TYR A 73 -6.36 11.85 8.07
N ASP A 74 -5.60 11.19 8.93
CA ASP A 74 -5.93 9.87 9.43
C ASP A 74 -5.23 9.63 10.77
N ASN A 75 -6.04 9.52 11.82
CA ASN A 75 -5.58 9.35 13.20
C ASN A 75 -5.96 7.99 13.79
N VAL A 76 -6.55 7.09 13.01
CA VAL A 76 -7.08 5.80 13.50
C VAL A 76 -6.66 4.60 12.66
N SER A 77 -6.26 4.80 11.41
CA SER A 77 -5.85 3.67 10.59
C SER A 77 -4.53 3.07 11.07
N ARG A 78 -4.31 1.85 10.61
CA ARG A 78 -3.10 1.07 10.80
C ARG A 78 -2.90 0.21 9.57
N VAL A 79 -1.67 -0.23 9.36
CA VAL A 79 -1.40 -1.30 8.40
C VAL A 79 -1.89 -2.61 9.01
N GLU A 80 -2.85 -3.25 8.34
CA GLU A 80 -3.35 -4.58 8.69
C GLU A 80 -2.66 -5.64 7.85
N ILE A 81 -2.53 -6.82 8.43
CA ILE A 81 -2.02 -8.01 7.76
C ILE A 81 -3.22 -8.90 7.43
N ASP A 82 -3.31 -9.34 6.18
CA ASP A 82 -4.26 -10.37 5.80
C ASP A 82 -3.87 -11.71 6.44
N LYS A 83 -4.72 -12.18 7.34
CA LYS A 83 -4.56 -13.45 8.04
C LYS A 83 -5.27 -14.60 7.33
N THR A 84 -5.97 -14.33 6.22
CA THR A 84 -6.49 -15.39 5.36
C THR A 84 -5.33 -16.02 4.60
N ASN A 85 -5.52 -17.28 4.16
CA ASN A 85 -4.51 -17.96 3.35
C ASN A 85 -4.46 -17.46 1.89
N GLU A 86 -5.32 -16.49 1.51
CA GLU A 86 -5.41 -15.98 0.14
C GLU A 86 -4.22 -15.08 -0.23
N HIS A 87 -3.79 -14.23 0.71
CA HIS A 87 -2.68 -13.30 0.52
C HIS A 87 -1.52 -13.57 1.47
N LYS A 88 -1.13 -14.84 1.65
CA LYS A 88 0.01 -15.18 2.52
C LYS A 88 1.34 -14.67 1.95
N ILE A 89 2.26 -14.30 2.84
CA ILE A 89 3.68 -14.16 2.48
C ILE A 89 4.31 -15.53 2.23
N TYR A 90 5.09 -15.67 1.16
CA TYR A 90 5.78 -16.93 0.85
C TYR A 90 7.04 -16.71 0.03
N ILE A 91 7.88 -17.74 -0.04
CA ILE A 91 9.14 -17.71 -0.78
C ILE A 91 8.95 -18.45 -2.10
N SER A 92 8.77 -17.70 -3.19
CA SER A 92 8.41 -18.25 -4.50
C SER A 92 9.53 -19.07 -5.15
N SER A 93 10.78 -18.90 -4.72
CA SER A 93 11.91 -19.74 -5.13
C SER A 93 11.89 -21.14 -4.50
N ALA A 94 11.11 -21.34 -3.43
CA ALA A 94 10.95 -22.62 -2.77
C ALA A 94 9.97 -23.54 -3.52
N THR A 95 10.02 -24.84 -3.24
CA THR A 95 9.17 -25.81 -3.95
C THR A 95 7.70 -25.67 -3.54
N SER A 96 6.83 -25.46 -4.54
CA SER A 96 5.37 -25.37 -4.36
C SER A 96 4.77 -26.65 -3.79
N VAL A 97 5.36 -27.82 -4.07
CA VAL A 97 4.94 -29.13 -3.53
C VAL A 97 5.00 -29.15 -1.99
N SER A 98 5.89 -28.36 -1.41
CA SER A 98 6.02 -28.21 0.05
C SER A 98 5.19 -27.08 0.64
N GLY A 99 4.37 -26.40 -0.17
CA GLY A 99 3.71 -25.17 0.22
C GLY A 99 4.65 -23.97 0.33
N TYR A 100 5.78 -23.99 -0.40
CA TYR A 100 6.85 -22.97 -0.38
C TYR A 100 7.69 -22.92 0.90
N LEU A 101 7.86 -24.07 1.58
CA LEU A 101 8.61 -24.16 2.83
C LEU A 101 10.02 -24.74 2.66
N TRP A 102 10.28 -25.49 1.59
CA TRP A 102 11.54 -26.19 1.38
C TRP A 102 12.20 -25.78 0.06
N GLN A 103 13.52 -25.59 0.09
CA GLN A 103 14.32 -25.31 -1.10
C GLN A 103 15.66 -26.03 -1.00
N ALA A 104 16.15 -26.56 -2.12
CA ALA A 104 17.52 -27.08 -2.21
C ALA A 104 18.47 -25.89 -2.43
N PHE A 105 19.71 -25.99 -1.93
CA PHE A 105 20.73 -24.92 -1.88
C PHE A 105 20.73 -24.00 -3.12
N PRO A 106 20.02 -22.86 -3.04
CA PRO A 106 19.89 -21.93 -4.15
C PRO A 106 20.79 -20.71 -3.92
N ASP A 107 21.24 -20.07 -5.00
CA ASP A 107 21.87 -18.74 -4.90
C ASP A 107 20.84 -17.60 -4.80
N VAL A 108 19.55 -17.93 -4.83
CA VAL A 108 18.46 -16.96 -4.96
C VAL A 108 17.29 -17.29 -4.02
N ILE A 109 16.85 -16.27 -3.29
CA ILE A 109 15.64 -16.30 -2.46
C ILE A 109 14.72 -15.18 -2.93
N THR A 110 13.56 -15.54 -3.47
CA THR A 110 12.53 -14.57 -3.85
C THR A 110 11.34 -14.69 -2.92
N VAL A 111 11.02 -13.59 -2.25
CA VAL A 111 9.86 -13.48 -1.35
C VAL A 111 8.76 -12.66 -2.01
N VAL A 112 7.51 -13.08 -1.83
CA VAL A 112 6.31 -12.48 -2.41
C VAL A 112 5.27 -12.27 -1.31
N TRP A 113 4.63 -11.11 -1.28
CA TRP A 113 3.63 -10.72 -0.27
C TRP A 113 2.45 -9.95 -0.88
N SER A 114 2.07 -10.28 -2.12
CA SER A 114 1.04 -9.53 -2.84
C SER A 114 -0.31 -9.52 -2.12
N GLY A 115 -0.81 -8.33 -1.82
CA GLY A 115 -2.06 -8.12 -1.09
C GLY A 115 -1.98 -8.39 0.41
N HIS A 116 -0.82 -8.80 0.94
CA HIS A 116 -0.69 -9.22 2.34
C HIS A 116 -0.82 -8.06 3.33
N PHE A 117 -0.31 -6.89 2.98
CA PHE A 117 -0.38 -5.67 3.80
C PHE A 117 -1.40 -4.70 3.24
N VAL A 118 -2.30 -4.21 4.08
CA VAL A 118 -3.43 -3.36 3.66
C VAL A 118 -3.67 -2.26 4.68
N ASN A 119 -3.71 -1.00 4.24
CA ASN A 119 -4.42 0.04 4.99
C ASN A 119 -5.83 0.17 4.39
N LYS A 120 -6.83 -0.41 5.09
CA LYS A 120 -8.21 -0.52 4.59
C LYS A 120 -8.84 0.84 4.33
N ILE A 121 -8.67 1.77 5.26
CA ILE A 121 -9.23 3.13 5.14
C ILE A 121 -8.69 3.82 3.89
N HIS A 122 -7.37 3.76 3.66
CA HIS A 122 -6.76 4.35 2.47
C HIS A 122 -7.23 3.69 1.17
N ARG A 123 -7.31 2.35 1.15
CA ARG A 123 -7.68 1.56 -0.03
C ARG A 123 -9.15 1.72 -0.43
N GLU A 124 -10.05 1.66 0.56
CA GLU A 124 -11.50 1.68 0.36
C GLU A 124 -11.98 3.09 0.00
N ASN A 125 -11.41 4.12 0.63
CA ASN A 125 -11.77 5.51 0.37
C ASN A 125 -10.92 6.19 -0.73
N LYS A 126 -10.00 5.44 -1.36
CA LYS A 126 -9.14 5.93 -2.45
C LYS A 126 -8.33 7.19 -2.10
N LEU A 127 -7.89 7.31 -0.84
CA LEU A 127 -7.34 8.56 -0.31
C LEU A 127 -6.03 9.01 -0.98
N LEU A 128 -5.32 8.06 -1.60
CA LEU A 128 -4.04 8.26 -2.29
C LEU A 128 -4.20 8.47 -3.80
N ASN A 129 -5.43 8.43 -4.33
CA ASN A 129 -5.67 8.65 -5.75
C ASN A 129 -5.50 10.13 -6.13
N GLU A 130 -5.49 10.42 -7.42
CA GLU A 130 -5.47 11.80 -7.91
C GLU A 130 -6.69 12.59 -7.41
N VAL A 131 -6.47 13.87 -7.14
CA VAL A 131 -7.52 14.84 -6.82
C VAL A 131 -7.78 15.67 -8.07
N LEU A 132 -9.02 15.73 -8.51
CA LEU A 132 -9.36 16.54 -9.68
C LEU A 132 -9.27 18.04 -9.36
N PRO A 133 -9.04 18.89 -10.38
CA PRO A 133 -9.16 20.33 -10.23
C PRO A 133 -10.51 20.73 -9.63
N TYR A 134 -10.51 21.74 -8.76
CA TYR A 134 -11.75 22.25 -8.19
C TYR A 134 -12.71 22.69 -9.31
N PRO A 135 -13.96 22.21 -9.33
CA PRO A 135 -14.88 22.46 -10.43
C PRO A 135 -15.28 23.94 -10.48
N ILE A 136 -15.28 24.52 -11.68
CA ILE A 136 -15.74 25.91 -11.88
C ILE A 136 -17.21 26.01 -11.47
N GLN A 137 -17.51 26.88 -10.50
CA GLN A 137 -18.87 27.19 -10.10
C GLN A 137 -19.27 28.56 -10.64
N PHE A 138 -20.50 28.65 -11.13
CA PHE A 138 -21.16 29.91 -11.48
C PHE A 138 -22.23 30.19 -10.43
N ALA A 139 -22.16 31.34 -9.76
CA ALA A 139 -23.31 31.84 -9.01
C ALA A 139 -24.39 32.31 -10.01
N GLU A 140 -25.66 32.14 -9.64
CA GLU A 140 -26.82 32.46 -10.48
C GLU A 140 -26.71 33.84 -11.15
N VAL A 141 -27.22 33.90 -12.37
CA VAL A 141 -27.47 35.14 -13.10
C VAL A 141 -28.55 35.90 -12.34
N GLU A 142 -28.23 37.09 -11.81
CA GLU A 142 -29.27 37.96 -11.27
C GLU A 142 -30.26 38.34 -12.38
N ALA A 143 -31.48 38.77 -12.02
CA ALA A 143 -32.57 39.05 -12.97
C ALA A 143 -32.23 40.09 -14.07
N ASP A 144 -31.07 40.74 -13.99
CA ASP A 144 -30.52 41.71 -14.94
C ASP A 144 -29.50 41.13 -15.95
N GLY A 145 -29.19 39.83 -15.89
CA GLY A 145 -28.26 39.18 -16.81
C GLY A 145 -26.78 39.23 -16.39
N ILE A 146 -26.47 39.72 -15.18
CA ILE A 146 -25.10 39.79 -14.67
C ILE A 146 -24.75 38.47 -13.95
N LEU A 147 -23.71 37.78 -14.43
CA LEU A 147 -23.11 36.62 -13.73
C LEU A 147 -22.47 37.11 -12.43
N SER A 148 -23.07 36.76 -11.29
CA SER A 148 -22.77 37.41 -10.00
C SER A 148 -21.51 36.90 -9.30
N SER A 149 -20.94 35.75 -9.65
CA SER A 149 -19.55 35.40 -9.32
C SER A 149 -19.12 34.06 -9.93
N ARG A 150 -17.87 33.97 -10.38
CA ARG A 150 -17.25 32.71 -10.83
C ARG A 150 -16.27 32.24 -9.77
N LYS A 151 -16.53 31.07 -9.16
CA LYS A 151 -15.61 30.44 -8.22
C LYS A 151 -14.71 29.47 -8.99
N TYR A 152 -13.42 29.75 -9.05
CA TYR A 152 -12.45 28.90 -9.72
C TYR A 152 -11.07 29.03 -9.08
N VAL A 153 -10.29 27.95 -9.14
CA VAL A 153 -8.91 27.90 -8.66
C VAL A 153 -8.00 27.90 -9.89
N PHE A 154 -7.08 28.85 -9.97
CA PHE A 154 -6.05 28.84 -11.01
C PHE A 154 -5.06 27.71 -10.74
N ASN A 155 -4.54 27.07 -11.78
CA ASN A 155 -3.60 25.96 -11.64
C ASN A 155 -2.35 26.32 -10.80
N GLY A 156 -1.83 27.55 -10.92
CA GLY A 156 -0.70 28.02 -10.11
C GLY A 156 -1.03 28.35 -8.64
N LEU A 157 -2.31 28.24 -8.26
CA LEU A 157 -2.81 28.40 -6.88
C LEU A 157 -3.47 27.12 -6.37
N ASP A 158 -3.37 26.02 -7.12
CA ASP A 158 -3.78 24.69 -6.68
C ASP A 158 -2.58 23.93 -6.09
N ASP A 159 -2.84 22.85 -5.38
CA ASP A 159 -1.80 22.19 -4.58
C ASP A 159 -0.94 21.22 -5.40
N GLN A 160 0.24 21.68 -5.81
CA GLN A 160 1.18 20.91 -6.65
C GLN A 160 2.40 20.37 -5.90
N GLU A 161 2.52 20.63 -4.60
CA GLU A 161 3.73 20.35 -3.82
C GLU A 161 3.44 19.64 -2.49
N GLY A 162 4.50 19.24 -1.78
CA GLY A 162 4.40 18.60 -0.46
C GLY A 162 4.16 17.08 -0.49
N MET A 163 3.89 16.52 0.69
CA MET A 163 3.66 15.07 0.89
C MET A 163 2.32 14.61 0.31
N ARG A 164 1.38 15.54 0.13
CA ARG A 164 0.10 15.31 -0.52
C ARG A 164 -0.24 16.50 -1.40
N SER A 165 -0.43 16.24 -2.70
CA SER A 165 -0.79 17.24 -3.72
C SER A 165 -1.98 16.74 -4.54
N ILE A 166 -2.31 17.39 -5.66
CA ILE A 166 -3.33 16.90 -6.60
C ILE A 166 -2.96 15.57 -7.26
N SER A 167 -1.67 15.23 -7.33
CA SER A 167 -1.19 14.01 -7.98
C SER A 167 -1.50 12.76 -7.17
N GLN A 168 -1.69 11.63 -7.86
CA GLN A 168 -1.79 10.33 -7.19
C GLN A 168 -0.47 9.95 -6.51
N ILE A 169 -0.56 9.21 -5.40
CA ILE A 169 0.58 8.57 -4.73
C ILE A 169 0.55 7.09 -5.07
N THR A 170 1.61 6.60 -5.73
CA THR A 170 1.76 5.18 -6.06
C THR A 170 1.73 4.33 -4.79
N ASN A 171 0.84 3.33 -4.76
CA ASN A 171 0.64 2.48 -3.60
C ASN A 171 0.11 1.10 -3.99
N PHE A 172 0.31 0.11 -3.10
CA PHE A 172 -0.42 -1.16 -3.12
C PHE A 172 -1.31 -1.22 -1.89
N ASN A 173 -2.64 -1.27 -2.08
CA ASN A 173 -3.60 -1.40 -0.98
C ASN A 173 -3.41 -0.37 0.17
N GLY A 174 -3.01 0.86 -0.16
CA GLY A 174 -2.74 1.92 0.83
C GLY A 174 -1.31 1.93 1.41
N ILE A 175 -0.43 1.04 0.95
CA ILE A 175 0.98 0.94 1.35
C ILE A 175 1.87 1.63 0.31
N VAL A 176 2.76 2.50 0.78
CA VAL A 176 3.62 3.35 -0.08
C VAL A 176 5.09 2.96 -0.02
N ARG A 177 5.49 2.09 0.91
CA ARG A 177 6.88 1.66 1.07
C ARG A 177 6.95 0.27 1.70
N PHE A 178 7.87 -0.54 1.18
CA PHE A 178 8.25 -1.82 1.78
C PHE A 178 9.75 -1.83 2.10
N GLU A 179 10.08 -2.56 3.16
CA GLU A 179 11.44 -2.87 3.56
C GLU A 179 11.53 -4.38 3.83
N VAL A 180 12.67 -4.99 3.52
CA VAL A 180 12.88 -6.44 3.69
C VAL A 180 14.18 -6.73 4.45
N TYR A 181 14.19 -7.85 5.16
CA TYR A 181 15.37 -8.33 5.87
C TYR A 181 15.46 -9.85 5.80
N LEU A 182 16.67 -10.36 5.47
CA LEU A 182 16.96 -11.78 5.44
C LEU A 182 17.62 -12.20 6.75
N ASP A 183 16.89 -12.95 7.56
CA ASP A 183 17.34 -13.45 8.86
C ASP A 183 17.86 -14.90 8.73
N VAL A 184 19.15 -15.03 8.45
CA VAL A 184 19.85 -16.32 8.40
C VAL A 184 20.09 -16.94 9.78
N LYS A 185 19.96 -16.16 10.85
CA LYS A 185 20.10 -16.65 12.24
C LYS A 185 18.81 -17.30 12.75
N ASN A 186 17.72 -17.14 12.01
CA ASN A 186 16.38 -17.62 12.36
C ASN A 186 15.95 -17.16 13.76
N SER A 187 16.09 -15.85 14.00
CA SER A 187 15.80 -15.22 15.29
C SER A 187 14.31 -15.34 15.63
N LEU A 188 13.99 -15.46 16.91
CA LEU A 188 12.60 -15.47 17.40
C LEU A 188 11.98 -14.07 17.39
N ASN A 189 12.80 -13.04 17.57
CA ASN A 189 12.39 -11.64 17.67
C ASN A 189 12.59 -10.90 16.35
N LEU A 190 11.90 -9.77 16.22
CA LEU A 190 12.09 -8.84 15.11
C LEU A 190 13.58 -8.42 15.01
N PRO A 191 14.18 -8.42 13.82
CA PRO A 191 15.56 -8.01 13.64
C PRO A 191 15.79 -6.53 13.97
N ASN A 192 16.82 -6.27 14.78
CA ASN A 192 17.31 -4.91 15.07
C ASN A 192 18.39 -4.42 14.08
N ASP A 193 18.57 -5.14 12.97
CA ASP A 193 19.56 -4.84 11.94
C ASP A 193 18.99 -3.90 10.85
N THR A 194 19.86 -3.52 9.91
CA THR A 194 19.54 -2.66 8.77
C THR A 194 18.62 -3.39 7.77
N TRP A 195 17.44 -2.83 7.53
CA TRP A 195 16.50 -3.31 6.53
C TRP A 195 16.82 -2.76 5.14
N LYS A 196 16.60 -3.56 4.09
CA LYS A 196 16.76 -3.15 2.69
C LYS A 196 15.45 -2.54 2.18
N ALA A 197 15.48 -1.31 1.69
CA ALA A 197 14.31 -0.69 1.06
C ALA A 197 13.99 -1.35 -0.30
N VAL A 198 12.70 -1.57 -0.58
CA VAL A 198 12.23 -2.09 -1.87
C VAL A 198 11.95 -0.91 -2.80
N SER A 199 12.76 -0.76 -3.85
CA SER A 199 12.62 0.30 -4.84
C SER A 199 12.89 -0.24 -6.25
N PRO A 200 12.01 0.00 -7.25
CA PRO A 200 10.72 0.68 -7.14
C PRO A 200 9.72 -0.07 -6.25
N LEU A 201 8.61 0.59 -5.87
CA LEU A 201 7.59 -0.02 -5.02
C LEU A 201 7.08 -1.33 -5.67
N ALA A 202 7.23 -2.45 -4.96
CA ALA A 202 6.84 -3.78 -5.42
C ALA A 202 6.45 -4.68 -4.24
N GLU A 203 5.60 -5.67 -4.50
CA GLU A 203 5.17 -6.68 -3.51
C GLU A 203 5.99 -7.99 -3.59
N ASN A 204 7.22 -7.89 -4.10
CA ASN A 204 8.20 -8.97 -4.11
C ASN A 204 9.63 -8.41 -4.02
N PHE A 205 10.56 -9.26 -3.59
CA PHE A 205 11.98 -8.93 -3.58
C PHE A 205 12.83 -10.19 -3.71
N THR A 206 13.96 -10.06 -4.40
CA THR A 206 14.90 -11.15 -4.62
C THR A 206 16.25 -10.85 -3.99
N PHE A 207 16.67 -11.74 -3.09
CA PHE A 207 18.02 -11.78 -2.54
C PHE A 207 18.91 -12.66 -3.41
N GLN A 208 20.13 -12.20 -3.67
CA GLN A 208 21.21 -12.99 -4.27
C GLN A 208 22.24 -13.26 -3.18
N GLU A 209 22.10 -14.40 -2.51
CA GLU A 209 22.92 -14.78 -1.36
C GLU A 209 23.20 -16.27 -1.47
N SER A 210 24.47 -16.68 -1.41
CA SER A 210 24.84 -18.09 -1.43
C SER A 210 24.83 -18.66 -0.02
N LEU A 211 23.84 -19.52 0.26
CA LEU A 211 23.58 -20.05 1.61
C LEU A 211 23.92 -21.54 1.69
N PHE A 212 25.16 -21.86 2.06
CA PHE A 212 25.65 -23.25 2.07
C PHE A 212 25.46 -23.99 3.41
N ASP A 213 25.28 -23.29 4.53
CA ASP A 213 25.17 -23.90 5.88
C ASP A 213 23.89 -23.52 6.65
N VAL A 214 22.93 -22.88 5.98
CA VAL A 214 21.71 -22.41 6.64
C VAL A 214 20.66 -23.50 6.60
N THR A 215 20.23 -24.01 7.74
CA THR A 215 19.18 -25.04 7.82
C THR A 215 17.77 -24.44 7.78
N LYS A 216 17.60 -23.26 8.37
CA LYS A 216 16.35 -22.51 8.43
C LYS A 216 16.64 -21.03 8.42
N LEU A 217 15.77 -20.25 7.79
CA LEU A 217 15.84 -18.79 7.79
C LEU A 217 14.45 -18.19 7.74
N LYS A 218 14.38 -16.88 8.03
CA LYS A 218 13.18 -16.08 7.86
C LYS A 218 13.45 -14.91 6.92
N VAL A 219 12.49 -14.61 6.06
CA VAL A 219 12.49 -13.38 5.29
C VAL A 219 11.41 -12.49 5.86
N TRP A 220 11.84 -11.41 6.52
CA TRP A 220 10.95 -10.43 7.10
C TRP A 220 10.61 -9.35 6.09
N VAL A 221 9.36 -8.91 6.09
CA VAL A 221 8.86 -7.79 5.29
C VAL A 221 8.18 -6.82 6.24
N ARG A 222 8.48 -5.53 6.06
CA ARG A 222 7.85 -4.42 6.78
C ARG A 222 7.21 -3.48 5.79
N ALA A 223 5.96 -3.14 6.03
CA ALA A 223 5.15 -2.27 5.19
C ALA A 223 4.87 -0.95 5.90
N TYR A 224 4.83 0.16 5.16
CA TYR A 224 4.50 1.48 5.68
C TYR A 224 3.41 2.14 4.84
N ASP A 225 2.41 2.73 5.51
CA ASP A 225 1.49 3.66 4.87
C ASP A 225 2.08 5.08 4.81
N VAL A 226 1.34 6.00 4.18
CA VAL A 226 1.76 7.40 4.00
C VAL A 226 1.75 8.21 5.31
N MET A 227 1.04 7.74 6.33
CA MET A 227 1.00 8.37 7.67
C MET A 227 2.16 7.92 8.56
N GLY A 228 2.94 6.93 8.11
CA GLY A 228 4.06 6.38 8.85
C GLY A 228 3.68 5.20 9.75
N ASN A 229 2.43 4.72 9.72
CA ASN A 229 2.09 3.47 10.40
C ASN A 229 2.81 2.32 9.71
N SER A 230 3.14 1.28 10.48
CA SER A 230 3.82 0.11 9.94
C SER A 230 3.31 -1.19 10.54
N ALA A 231 3.47 -2.26 9.75
CA ALA A 231 3.31 -3.64 10.19
C ALA A 231 4.42 -4.48 9.58
N TYR A 232 4.66 -5.64 10.16
CA TYR A 232 5.66 -6.57 9.67
C TYR A 232 5.15 -8.01 9.79
N ASP A 233 5.58 -8.85 8.85
CA ASP A 233 5.40 -10.29 8.90
C ASP A 233 6.61 -10.98 8.24
N PHE A 234 6.67 -12.31 8.30
CA PHE A 234 7.78 -13.07 7.72
C PHE A 234 7.33 -14.36 7.06
N ALA A 235 8.09 -14.80 6.06
CA ALA A 235 8.05 -16.15 5.55
C ALA A 235 9.23 -16.98 6.10
N GLU A 236 8.97 -18.23 6.45
CA GLU A 236 10.00 -19.20 6.86
C GLU A 236 10.44 -20.04 5.65
N LEU A 237 11.74 -20.30 5.55
CA LEU A 237 12.33 -21.25 4.60
C LEU A 237 13.20 -22.26 5.33
N LYS A 238 13.13 -23.50 4.88
CA LYS A 238 14.01 -24.60 5.31
C LYS A 238 14.83 -25.05 4.12
N MET A 239 16.14 -25.15 4.31
CA MET A 239 17.02 -25.65 3.26
C MET A 239 17.30 -27.13 3.50
N ASP A 240 17.23 -27.90 2.41
CA ASP A 240 17.65 -29.30 2.41
C ASP A 240 18.15 -29.66 1.00
N GLY A 241 19.44 -29.95 0.90
CA GLY A 241 20.06 -30.49 -0.31
C GLY A 241 20.53 -31.93 -0.17
N THR A 242 20.07 -32.66 0.86
CA THR A 242 20.44 -34.06 1.01
C THR A 242 19.88 -34.90 -0.15
N PRO A 243 20.69 -35.76 -0.79
CA PRO A 243 20.18 -36.67 -1.81
C PRO A 243 19.13 -37.63 -1.23
N PRO A 244 18.11 -38.03 -2.02
CA PRO A 244 17.14 -39.01 -1.56
C PRO A 244 17.81 -40.35 -1.25
N VAL A 245 17.46 -40.96 -0.12
CA VAL A 245 17.89 -42.32 0.23
C VAL A 245 16.86 -43.31 -0.31
N LEU A 246 17.31 -44.23 -1.16
CA LEU A 246 16.46 -45.34 -1.61
C LEU A 246 16.38 -46.38 -0.49
N GLY A 247 15.16 -46.69 -0.04
CA GLY A 247 14.92 -47.91 0.73
C GLY A 247 15.29 -49.15 -0.10
N THR A 248 15.61 -50.26 0.56
CA THR A 248 15.93 -51.53 -0.12
C THR A 248 14.76 -51.91 -1.03
N PRO A 249 14.94 -51.94 -2.36
CA PRO A 249 13.84 -52.21 -3.26
C PRO A 249 13.38 -53.67 -3.10
N ASP A 250 12.13 -53.88 -2.72
CA ASP A 250 11.51 -55.20 -2.73
C ASP A 250 10.92 -55.46 -4.13
N PHE A 251 11.65 -56.24 -4.92
CA PHE A 251 11.15 -56.71 -6.20
C PHE A 251 10.35 -57.99 -5.98
N LYS A 252 9.03 -57.85 -5.84
CA LYS A 252 8.13 -59.00 -5.84
C LYS A 252 8.03 -59.57 -7.25
N THR A 253 8.53 -60.79 -7.42
CA THR A 253 8.27 -61.58 -8.62
C THR A 253 6.78 -61.99 -8.60
N ASN A 254 6.05 -61.76 -9.69
CA ASN A 254 4.63 -62.16 -9.76
C ASN A 254 4.43 -63.65 -10.13
N ILE A 255 5.50 -64.46 -10.11
CA ILE A 255 5.50 -65.83 -10.60
C ILE A 255 6.16 -66.75 -9.56
N GLN A 256 5.44 -67.79 -9.13
CA GLN A 256 5.92 -68.82 -8.19
C GLN A 256 6.99 -69.77 -8.78
N ASN A 257 7.20 -69.78 -10.10
CA ASN A 257 8.16 -70.65 -10.78
C ASN A 257 8.69 -70.00 -12.07
N GLY A 258 9.98 -69.65 -12.08
CA GLY A 258 10.60 -68.77 -13.08
C GLY A 258 10.85 -69.41 -14.44
N THR A 259 10.01 -69.10 -15.43
CA THR A 259 10.22 -69.51 -16.84
C THR A 259 10.06 -68.44 -17.90
N TYR A 260 9.83 -67.16 -17.57
CA TYR A 260 9.76 -66.08 -18.59
C TYR A 260 10.51 -64.80 -18.21
N LYS A 261 10.93 -64.07 -19.27
CA LYS A 261 12.06 -63.13 -19.22
C LYS A 261 11.81 -61.76 -18.60
N TYR A 262 10.58 -61.25 -18.46
CA TYR A 262 10.36 -59.95 -17.78
C TYR A 262 8.94 -59.81 -17.22
N CYS A 263 8.83 -59.52 -15.91
CA CYS A 263 7.92 -58.53 -15.33
C CYS A 263 8.18 -58.42 -13.82
N SER A 264 8.85 -57.35 -13.39
CA SER A 264 8.92 -56.95 -11.98
C SER A 264 8.05 -55.73 -11.77
N ARG A 265 7.22 -55.76 -10.71
CA ARG A 265 6.50 -54.56 -10.24
C ARG A 265 7.35 -53.99 -9.11
N GLY A 266 8.13 -52.96 -9.39
CA GLY A 266 8.89 -52.25 -8.36
C GLY A 266 7.94 -51.46 -7.49
N HIS A 267 7.89 -51.78 -6.19
CA HIS A 267 7.27 -50.90 -5.20
C HIS A 267 8.41 -50.23 -4.43
N THR A 268 8.66 -48.97 -4.74
CA THR A 268 9.57 -48.14 -3.95
C THR A 268 8.74 -47.43 -2.89
N ASN A 269 9.01 -47.73 -1.62
CA ASN A 269 8.63 -46.83 -0.55
C ASN A 269 9.70 -45.76 -0.49
N LEU A 270 9.37 -44.55 -0.96
CA LEU A 270 10.20 -43.38 -0.68
C LEU A 270 10.09 -43.12 0.82
N VAL A 271 11.20 -43.28 1.53
CA VAL A 271 11.30 -42.94 2.95
C VAL A 271 12.17 -41.68 3.01
N ARG A 272 11.67 -40.65 3.69
CA ARG A 272 12.46 -39.49 4.11
C ARG A 272 13.06 -39.78 5.48
#